data_AF-A0A9X5XH03-F1
#
_entry.id   AF-A0A9X5XH03-F1
#
_cell.length_a   1.000
_cell.length_b   1.000
_cell.length_c   1.000
_cell.angle_alpha   90.00
_cell.angle_beta   90.00
_cell.angle_gamma   90.00
#
_symmetry.space_group_name_H-M   'P 1'
#
loop_
_entity.id
_entity.type
_entity.pdbx_description
1 polymer ?
#
loop_
_entity_poly.entity_id
_entity_poly.type
_entity_poly.pdbx_seq_one_letter_code
_entity_poly.pdbx_strand_id
1 'polypeptide(L)'
;ACLVFTSATTDCQSCMRSAMACGGKTPSCTDGIGRRSRAGVRTARNTGSATGPVDRLGEIVEFEEFEVHLSATRAKRAGLSSPEGIDVFESRVASEAELLEVEESLRVQLPSEYREFMKRHGGGMFLFLDLLPVVAPDAQEDDLRRVNAAEFKDGSFVAVAPVGTGDWWGFAVHEGRCANQVDFWDHEDGQVQFAATGFLEFLAREGLRVGR
;
A
#
# COMPACT_ATOMS: atom_id res chain seq x y z
N ALA A 1 52.78 9.56 19.53
CA ALA A 1 51.76 10.60 19.64
C ALA A 1 50.41 9.91 19.58
N CYS A 2 49.63 10.04 20.65
CA CYS A 2 48.26 9.58 20.78
C CYS A 2 47.36 10.62 20.13
N LEU A 3 46.38 10.22 19.32
CA LEU A 3 45.11 10.95 19.17
C LEU A 3 44.04 9.98 18.67
N VAL A 4 43.08 9.79 19.58
CA VAL A 4 41.80 9.09 19.45
C VAL A 4 40.81 10.06 18.82
N PHE A 5 39.95 9.60 17.91
CA PHE A 5 38.56 10.06 17.84
C PHE A 5 37.66 8.95 17.27
N THR A 6 36.57 8.74 18.00
CA THR A 6 35.55 7.70 17.88
C THR A 6 34.23 8.31 17.38
N SER A 7 33.51 7.61 16.49
CA SER A 7 32.03 7.46 16.45
C SER A 7 31.70 6.63 15.21
N ALA A 8 31.22 5.38 15.23
CA ALA A 8 30.06 4.77 15.92
C ALA A 8 28.71 5.33 15.47
N THR A 9 28.10 4.69 14.45
CA THR A 9 26.68 4.26 14.42
C THR A 9 26.52 3.25 13.28
N THR A 10 26.63 1.96 13.61
CA THR A 10 26.22 0.83 12.77
C THR A 10 24.99 0.21 13.43
N ASP A 11 24.09 -0.30 12.60
CA ASP A 11 23.13 -1.37 12.90
C ASP A 11 21.90 -1.04 13.75
N CYS A 12 20.74 -0.93 13.08
CA CYS A 12 19.43 -1.00 13.73
C CYS A 12 18.33 -1.71 12.91
N GLN A 13 18.69 -2.57 11.94
CA GLN A 13 17.70 -3.34 11.16
C GLN A 13 17.81 -4.87 11.26
N SER A 14 18.82 -5.41 11.97
CA SER A 14 19.03 -6.87 12.04
C SER A 14 18.48 -7.58 13.30
N CYS A 15 17.66 -6.93 14.13
CA CYS A 15 17.28 -7.47 15.45
C CYS A 15 15.76 -7.68 15.67
N MET A 16 15.02 -8.31 14.74
CA MET A 16 13.64 -8.76 15.03
C MET A 16 13.17 -10.03 14.28
N ARG A 17 14.04 -10.99 13.93
CA ARG A 17 13.60 -12.30 13.41
C ARG A 17 14.37 -13.47 14.03
N SER A 18 14.11 -13.74 15.31
CA SER A 18 14.38 -15.04 15.95
C SER A 18 13.70 -15.14 17.31
N ALA A 19 12.45 -15.59 17.34
CA ALA A 19 11.88 -16.28 18.51
C ALA A 19 10.58 -17.02 18.16
N MET A 20 10.47 -18.23 18.70
CA MET A 20 9.24 -19.01 18.92
C MET A 20 8.84 -20.06 17.88
N ALA A 21 9.66 -21.12 17.84
CA ALA A 21 9.18 -22.49 17.80
C ALA A 21 9.06 -23.03 19.24
N CYS A 22 7.99 -23.82 19.51
CA CYS A 22 7.58 -24.60 20.70
C CYS A 22 6.13 -24.20 21.04
N GLY A 23 5.08 -25.03 20.90
CA GLY A 23 4.97 -26.46 21.19
C GLY A 23 4.43 -26.65 22.61
N GLY A 24 3.10 -26.77 22.81
CA GLY A 24 2.56 -27.10 24.14
C GLY A 24 1.06 -26.91 24.37
N LYS A 25 0.28 -27.98 24.14
CA LYS A 25 -0.86 -28.53 24.91
C LYS A 25 -1.85 -27.60 25.66
N THR A 26 -3.13 -27.80 25.33
CA THR A 26 -4.36 -27.51 26.10
C THR A 26 -4.36 -28.09 27.53
N PRO A 27 -5.18 -27.52 28.45
CA PRO A 27 -6.45 -28.20 28.72
C PRO A 27 -7.67 -27.28 28.93
N SER A 28 -8.84 -27.89 28.73
CA SER A 28 -10.20 -27.41 28.97
C SER A 28 -10.53 -27.24 30.45
N CYS A 29 -11.38 -26.27 30.78
CA CYS A 29 -12.22 -26.27 31.98
C CYS A 29 -13.68 -25.97 31.59
N THR A 30 -14.57 -26.82 32.09
CA THR A 30 -16.04 -26.81 31.97
C THR A 30 -16.72 -26.03 33.08
N ASP A 31 -18.03 -25.82 32.89
CA ASP A 31 -19.09 -25.48 33.86
C ASP A 31 -19.15 -24.02 34.35
N GLY A 32 -20.31 -23.35 34.47
CA GLY A 32 -21.71 -23.73 34.28
C GLY A 32 -22.63 -22.63 34.86
N ILE A 33 -23.82 -22.49 34.27
CA ILE A 33 -25.12 -22.09 34.86
C ILE A 33 -25.26 -20.72 35.57
N GLY A 34 -26.17 -19.88 35.08
CA GLY A 34 -26.75 -18.79 35.88
C GLY A 34 -27.86 -17.97 35.19
N ARG A 35 -29.13 -18.29 35.49
CA ARG A 35 -30.33 -17.53 35.09
C ARG A 35 -30.45 -16.20 35.88
N ARG A 36 -31.00 -15.14 35.25
CA ARG A 36 -32.29 -14.46 35.60
C ARG A 36 -32.36 -12.98 35.15
N SER A 37 -33.50 -12.67 34.50
CA SER A 37 -34.43 -11.54 34.74
C SER A 37 -34.06 -10.07 34.46
N ARG A 38 -34.85 -9.50 33.53
CA ARG A 38 -35.59 -8.20 33.53
C ARG A 38 -34.88 -6.94 34.04
N ALA A 39 -34.79 -5.95 33.16
CA ALA A 39 -35.23 -4.58 33.43
C ALA A 39 -35.59 -3.88 32.11
N GLY A 40 -36.77 -3.28 32.06
CA GLY A 40 -37.15 -2.36 30.99
C GLY A 40 -36.62 -0.96 31.29
N VAL A 41 -36.21 -0.24 30.24
CA VAL A 41 -36.04 1.21 30.29
C VAL A 41 -36.53 1.78 28.95
N ARG A 42 -37.47 2.72 29.05
CA ARG A 42 -37.92 3.61 27.96
C ARG A 42 -36.80 4.61 27.67
N THR A 43 -36.60 4.95 26.41
CA THR A 43 -36.20 6.32 26.04
C THR A 43 -36.61 6.62 24.61
N ALA A 44 -37.01 7.87 24.40
CA ALA A 44 -37.67 8.39 23.23
C ALA A 44 -36.68 9.11 22.30
N ARG A 45 -37.16 9.37 21.08
CA ARG A 45 -36.67 10.32 20.05
C ARG A 45 -35.33 9.94 19.41
N ASN A 46 -35.30 9.86 18.08
CA ASN A 46 -34.84 11.02 17.32
C ASN A 46 -35.26 10.90 15.84
N THR A 47 -35.65 12.03 15.27
CA THR A 47 -35.97 12.24 13.86
C THR A 47 -34.71 12.05 13.01
N GLY A 48 -34.59 10.90 12.36
CA GLY A 48 -33.62 10.68 11.29
C GLY A 48 -34.22 11.12 9.96
N SER A 49 -33.94 12.35 9.53
CA SER A 49 -33.88 12.65 8.10
C SER A 49 -32.46 13.08 7.82
N ALA A 50 -31.61 12.07 7.65
CA ALA A 50 -30.27 12.23 7.13
C ALA A 50 -30.40 12.64 5.66
N THR A 51 -30.20 13.91 5.37
CA THR A 51 -29.61 14.30 4.09
C THR A 51 -28.18 13.78 4.12
N GLY A 52 -28.00 12.54 3.69
CA GLY A 52 -26.68 11.93 3.56
C GLY A 52 -25.81 12.74 2.59
N PRO A 53 -24.48 12.72 2.75
CA PRO A 53 -23.58 13.19 1.71
C PRO A 53 -23.76 12.28 0.50
N VAL A 54 -24.23 12.90 -0.57
CA VAL A 54 -24.44 12.31 -1.89
C VAL A 54 -23.05 12.08 -2.49
N ASP A 55 -22.76 10.82 -2.81
CA ASP A 55 -22.13 10.44 -4.07
C ASP A 55 -20.71 10.99 -4.32
N ARG A 56 -19.71 10.37 -3.69
CA ARG A 56 -18.40 10.23 -4.32
C ARG A 56 -18.35 8.85 -4.98
N LEU A 57 -19.09 8.70 -6.09
CA LEU A 57 -18.71 7.70 -7.08
C LEU A 57 -17.29 8.07 -7.49
N GLY A 58 -16.32 7.19 -7.21
CA GLY A 58 -14.92 7.44 -7.51
C GLY A 58 -14.79 7.85 -8.98
N GLU A 59 -14.04 8.91 -9.20
CA GLU A 59 -13.87 9.50 -10.52
C GLU A 59 -12.84 8.64 -11.26
N ILE A 60 -13.26 8.01 -12.35
CA ILE A 60 -12.33 7.28 -13.22
C ILE A 60 -11.44 8.32 -13.90
N VAL A 61 -10.17 8.34 -13.53
CA VAL A 61 -9.18 9.24 -14.11
C VAL A 61 -8.54 8.54 -15.30
N GLU A 62 -8.71 9.10 -16.50
CA GLU A 62 -8.07 8.58 -17.71
C GLU A 62 -6.59 8.97 -17.76
N PHE A 63 -5.79 8.21 -18.52
CA PHE A 63 -4.34 8.37 -18.56
C PHE A 63 -3.91 9.77 -19.05
N GLU A 64 -4.57 10.30 -20.07
CA GLU A 64 -4.28 11.63 -20.61
C GLU A 64 -4.56 12.74 -19.59
N GLU A 65 -5.64 12.61 -18.82
CA GLU A 65 -5.97 13.55 -17.75
C GLU A 65 -4.95 13.50 -16.61
N PHE A 66 -4.57 12.29 -16.22
CA PHE A 66 -3.51 12.07 -15.24
C PHE A 66 -2.18 12.73 -15.67
N GLU A 67 -1.80 12.60 -16.95
CA GLU A 67 -0.58 13.23 -17.49
C GLU A 67 -0.62 14.76 -17.43
N VAL A 68 -1.80 15.36 -17.67
CA VAL A 68 -1.98 16.81 -17.50
C VAL A 68 -1.73 17.21 -16.04
N HIS A 69 -2.27 16.45 -15.08
CA HIS A 69 -2.03 16.71 -13.65
C HIS A 69 -0.58 16.48 -13.23
N LEU A 70 0.05 15.41 -13.70
CA LEU A 70 1.44 15.10 -13.40
C LEU A 70 2.39 16.16 -13.96
N SER A 71 2.21 16.54 -15.23
CA SER A 71 3.02 17.58 -15.88
C SER A 71 2.87 18.95 -15.19
N ALA A 72 1.64 19.35 -14.82
CA ALA A 72 1.39 20.58 -14.07
C ALA A 72 2.06 20.54 -12.68
N THR A 73 2.02 19.39 -12.00
CA THR A 73 2.67 19.21 -10.69
C THR A 73 4.19 19.29 -10.80
N ARG A 74 4.78 18.63 -11.80
CA ARG A 74 6.22 18.71 -12.10
C ARG A 74 6.65 20.15 -12.38
N ALA A 75 5.92 20.87 -13.23
CA ALA A 75 6.21 22.27 -13.53
C ALA A 75 6.15 23.17 -12.28
N LYS A 76 5.12 23.00 -11.44
CA LYS A 76 4.98 23.75 -10.19
C LYS A 76 6.13 23.49 -9.23
N ARG A 77 6.60 22.23 -9.12
CA ARG A 77 7.73 21.87 -8.24
C ARG A 77 9.08 22.30 -8.79
N ALA A 78 9.29 22.24 -10.10
CA ALA A 78 10.53 22.73 -10.71
C ALA A 78 10.74 24.25 -10.49
N GLY A 79 9.65 25.02 -10.35
CA GLY A 79 9.70 26.44 -10.01
C GLY A 79 9.92 26.74 -8.52
N LEU A 80 9.85 25.73 -7.65
CA LEU A 80 10.20 25.83 -6.24
C LEU A 80 11.64 25.35 -6.11
N SER A 81 12.56 26.23 -5.75
CA SER A 81 13.99 25.94 -5.62
C SER A 81 14.23 24.74 -4.70
N SER A 82 14.30 23.53 -5.26
CA SER A 82 14.79 22.37 -4.51
C SER A 82 16.27 22.62 -4.25
N PRO A 83 16.80 22.33 -3.04
CA PRO A 83 18.23 22.29 -2.84
C PRO A 83 18.84 21.38 -3.92
N GLU A 84 19.94 21.81 -4.53
CA GLU A 84 20.60 21.09 -5.61
C GLU A 84 20.82 19.62 -5.22
N GLY A 85 20.22 18.70 -5.98
CA GLY A 85 20.50 17.25 -5.88
C GLY A 85 19.41 16.34 -5.29
N ILE A 86 18.22 16.86 -4.92
CA ILE A 86 17.08 15.97 -4.56
C ILE A 86 16.19 15.80 -5.79
N ASP A 87 16.37 14.68 -6.50
CA ASP A 87 15.41 14.25 -7.51
C ASP A 87 14.20 13.65 -6.81
N VAL A 88 13.03 14.25 -7.02
CA VAL A 88 11.78 13.85 -6.35
C VAL A 88 11.13 12.65 -7.08
N PHE A 89 11.77 12.21 -8.17
CA PHE A 89 11.34 11.10 -9.00
C PHE A 89 12.50 10.14 -9.23
N GLU A 90 12.88 9.41 -8.18
CA GLU A 90 13.67 8.19 -8.36
C GLU A 90 12.74 7.09 -8.85
N SER A 91 12.47 7.06 -10.16
CA SER A 91 11.57 6.07 -10.76
C SER A 91 12.28 5.12 -11.71
N ARG A 92 11.85 3.86 -11.68
CA ARG A 92 12.35 2.78 -12.53
C ARG A 92 11.23 2.20 -13.35
N VAL A 93 11.27 2.49 -14.64
CA VAL A 93 10.35 1.93 -15.62
C VAL A 93 10.51 0.42 -15.73
N ALA A 94 9.40 -0.28 -15.91
CA ALA A 94 9.37 -1.71 -16.12
C ALA A 94 9.17 -2.04 -17.60
N SER A 95 9.86 -3.06 -18.08
CA SER A 95 9.61 -3.65 -19.39
C SER A 95 8.40 -4.60 -19.34
N GLU A 96 7.84 -4.89 -20.51
CA GLU A 96 6.76 -5.88 -20.64
C GLU A 96 7.20 -7.27 -20.14
N ALA A 97 8.46 -7.65 -20.37
CA ALA A 97 9.02 -8.91 -19.93
C ALA A 97 9.12 -9.00 -18.39
N GLU A 98 9.57 -7.93 -17.73
CA GLU A 98 9.64 -7.87 -16.26
C GLU A 98 8.23 -7.96 -15.63
N LEU A 99 7.24 -7.27 -16.22
CA LEU A 99 5.85 -7.36 -15.76
C LEU A 99 5.29 -8.78 -15.91
N LEU A 100 5.52 -9.44 -17.04
CA LEU A 100 5.09 -10.81 -17.28
C LEU A 100 5.77 -11.80 -16.32
N GLU A 101 7.07 -11.63 -16.05
CA GLU A 101 7.80 -12.47 -15.10
C GLU A 101 7.21 -12.34 -13.69
N VAL A 102 6.88 -11.12 -13.25
CA VAL A 102 6.27 -10.91 -11.93
C VAL A 102 4.86 -11.49 -11.86
N GLU A 103 4.04 -11.31 -12.89
CA GLU A 103 2.71 -11.93 -12.97
C GLU A 103 2.78 -13.46 -12.92
N GLU A 104 3.72 -14.08 -13.63
CA GLU A 104 3.94 -15.52 -13.60
C GLU A 104 4.41 -15.98 -12.21
N SER A 105 5.38 -15.26 -11.62
CA SER A 105 5.93 -15.59 -10.30
C SER A 105 4.88 -15.46 -9.19
N LEU A 106 4.04 -14.45 -9.24
CA LEU A 106 2.98 -14.20 -8.26
C LEU A 106 1.69 -14.95 -8.60
N ARG A 107 1.58 -15.52 -9.81
CA ARG A 107 0.38 -16.18 -10.36
C ARG A 107 -0.83 -15.26 -10.37
N VAL A 108 -0.62 -14.01 -10.76
CA VAL A 108 -1.66 -12.97 -10.84
C VAL A 108 -1.68 -12.32 -12.22
N GLN A 109 -2.77 -11.63 -12.52
CA GLN A 109 -2.87 -10.68 -13.62
C GLN A 109 -3.02 -9.29 -13.00
N LEU A 110 -2.05 -8.42 -13.25
CA LEU A 110 -2.03 -7.04 -12.77
C LEU A 110 -3.02 -6.19 -13.57
N PRO A 111 -3.58 -5.12 -12.96
CA PRO A 111 -4.48 -4.22 -13.67
C PRO A 111 -3.78 -3.57 -14.87
N SER A 112 -4.48 -3.43 -16.00
CA SER A 112 -3.90 -2.87 -17.22
C SER A 112 -3.38 -1.44 -17.02
N GLU A 113 -4.12 -0.65 -16.25
CA GLU A 113 -3.77 0.71 -15.87
C GLU A 113 -2.45 0.77 -15.08
N TYR A 114 -2.28 -0.11 -14.11
CA TYR A 114 -1.03 -0.25 -13.36
C TYR A 114 0.14 -0.64 -14.27
N ARG A 115 -0.05 -1.64 -15.14
CA ARG A 115 0.97 -2.07 -16.11
C ARG A 115 1.41 -0.92 -17.01
N GLU A 116 0.45 -0.15 -17.50
CA GLU A 116 0.73 1.00 -18.35
C GLU A 116 1.50 2.09 -17.62
N PHE A 117 1.11 2.39 -16.38
CA PHE A 117 1.84 3.33 -15.54
C PHE A 117 3.28 2.87 -15.27
N MET A 118 3.49 1.60 -14.88
CA MET A 118 4.83 1.08 -14.60
C MET A 118 5.73 1.08 -15.83
N LYS A 119 5.18 0.92 -17.04
CA LYS A 119 5.95 1.02 -18.29
C LYS A 119 6.37 2.45 -18.63
N ARG A 120 5.52 3.44 -18.34
CA ARG A 120 5.75 4.84 -18.71
C ARG A 120 6.53 5.62 -17.66
N HIS A 121 6.19 5.43 -16.39
CA HIS A 121 6.71 6.21 -15.26
C HIS A 121 7.52 5.36 -14.28
N GLY A 122 7.16 4.08 -14.12
CA GLY A 122 7.87 3.17 -13.24
C GLY A 122 7.48 3.24 -11.77
N GLY A 123 8.10 2.37 -10.98
CA GLY A 123 8.00 2.39 -9.50
C GLY A 123 9.20 3.10 -8.86
N GLY A 124 9.10 3.41 -7.59
CA GLY A 124 10.05 4.17 -6.77
C GLY A 124 9.38 5.41 -6.18
N MET A 125 10.16 6.43 -5.83
CA MET A 125 9.62 7.64 -5.23
C MET A 125 8.76 8.40 -6.24
N PHE A 126 7.45 8.44 -5.98
CA PHE A 126 6.46 9.20 -6.73
C PHE A 126 5.86 10.28 -5.84
N LEU A 127 6.58 11.39 -5.69
CA LEU A 127 6.17 12.57 -4.92
C LEU A 127 5.92 12.29 -3.42
N PHE A 128 4.69 11.94 -3.05
CA PHE A 128 4.30 11.62 -1.67
C PHE A 128 4.01 10.13 -1.46
N LEU A 129 4.19 9.34 -2.52
CA LEU A 129 4.07 7.89 -2.50
C LEU A 129 5.44 7.29 -2.80
N ASP A 130 5.68 6.13 -2.23
CA ASP A 130 6.75 5.24 -2.63
C ASP A 130 6.11 4.02 -3.29
N LEU A 131 6.36 3.81 -4.57
CA LEU A 131 5.80 2.67 -5.31
C LEU A 131 6.85 1.58 -5.35
N LEU A 132 6.49 0.33 -5.07
CA LEU A 132 7.42 -0.78 -5.25
C LEU A 132 7.83 -0.88 -6.72
N PRO A 133 9.14 -0.83 -7.05
CA PRO A 133 9.57 -1.12 -8.41
C PRO A 133 9.20 -2.57 -8.77
N VAL A 134 8.90 -2.83 -10.04
CA VAL A 134 8.62 -4.20 -10.51
C VAL A 134 9.83 -5.10 -10.28
N VAL A 135 11.03 -4.57 -10.54
CA VAL A 135 12.32 -5.21 -10.30
C VAL A 135 13.25 -4.21 -9.65
N ALA A 136 13.80 -4.54 -8.49
CA ALA A 136 14.77 -3.69 -7.80
C ALA A 136 16.15 -3.74 -8.49
N PRO A 137 16.93 -2.64 -8.46
CA PRO A 137 18.31 -2.61 -8.95
C PRO A 137 19.26 -3.48 -8.13
N ASP A 138 19.07 -3.53 -6.81
CA ASP A 138 19.87 -4.35 -5.89
C ASP A 138 19.04 -5.53 -5.35
N ALA A 139 19.72 -6.59 -4.93
CA ALA A 139 19.13 -7.72 -4.22
C ALA A 139 18.65 -7.36 -2.80
N GLN A 140 19.17 -6.28 -2.21
CA GLN A 140 18.82 -5.80 -0.88
C GLN A 140 17.61 -4.86 -0.86
N GLU A 141 17.21 -4.32 -2.00
CA GLU A 141 16.07 -3.42 -2.11
C GLU A 141 14.76 -4.21 -2.30
N ASP A 142 13.67 -3.63 -1.81
CA ASP A 142 12.34 -4.21 -1.98
C ASP A 142 11.84 -4.02 -3.41
N ASP A 143 11.29 -5.08 -3.97
CA ASP A 143 10.56 -5.06 -5.24
C ASP A 143 9.20 -5.75 -5.08
N LEU A 144 8.38 -5.58 -6.11
CA LEU A 144 7.02 -6.09 -6.13
C LEU A 144 6.98 -7.61 -5.85
N ARG A 145 7.94 -8.38 -6.36
CA ARG A 145 7.98 -9.83 -6.19
C ARG A 145 8.38 -10.21 -4.76
N ARG A 146 9.43 -9.61 -4.21
CA ARG A 146 9.99 -9.95 -2.89
C ARG A 146 9.02 -9.64 -1.78
N VAL A 147 8.44 -8.44 -1.79
CA VAL A 147 7.46 -8.01 -0.79
C VAL A 147 6.27 -8.95 -0.80
N ASN A 148 5.68 -9.20 -1.97
CA ASN A 148 4.48 -10.03 -2.07
C ASN A 148 4.73 -11.51 -1.74
N ALA A 149 5.90 -12.05 -2.07
CA ALA A 149 6.28 -13.41 -1.65
C ALA A 149 6.52 -13.53 -0.14
N ALA A 150 6.94 -12.45 0.53
CA ALA A 150 7.23 -12.44 1.96
C ALA A 150 5.97 -12.23 2.81
N GLU A 151 5.18 -11.20 2.48
CA GLU A 151 4.07 -10.71 3.30
C GLU A 151 2.72 -11.35 2.91
N PHE A 152 2.50 -11.65 1.62
CA PHE A 152 1.19 -12.09 1.08
C PHE A 152 1.25 -13.50 0.49
N LYS A 153 1.63 -14.48 1.33
CA LYS A 153 1.90 -15.87 0.91
C LYS A 153 0.70 -16.63 0.34
N ASP A 154 -0.51 -16.22 0.70
CA ASP A 154 -1.74 -16.82 0.17
C ASP A 154 -2.14 -16.26 -1.20
N GLY A 155 -1.44 -15.21 -1.67
CA GLY A 155 -1.70 -14.56 -2.95
C GLY A 155 -3.06 -13.85 -3.01
N SER A 156 -3.66 -13.52 -1.86
CA SER A 156 -4.96 -12.83 -1.77
C SER A 156 -4.87 -11.32 -2.00
N PHE A 157 -3.66 -10.77 -1.96
CA PHE A 157 -3.39 -9.34 -2.10
C PHE A 157 -2.04 -9.12 -2.78
N VAL A 158 -1.95 -8.06 -3.59
CA VAL A 158 -0.69 -7.60 -4.18
C VAL A 158 -0.42 -6.18 -3.68
N ALA A 159 0.50 -6.04 -2.74
CA ALA A 159 0.99 -4.75 -2.27
C ALA A 159 1.83 -4.06 -3.33
N VAL A 160 1.63 -2.75 -3.49
CA VAL A 160 2.32 -1.91 -4.48
C VAL A 160 2.92 -0.64 -3.90
N ALA A 161 2.51 -0.23 -2.69
CA ALA A 161 3.08 0.93 -2.02
C ALA A 161 3.02 0.77 -0.50
N PRO A 162 4.12 0.93 0.25
CA PRO A 162 4.07 0.95 1.71
C PRO A 162 3.43 2.24 2.22
N VAL A 163 2.68 2.15 3.31
CA VAL A 163 2.16 3.31 4.05
C VAL A 163 3.04 3.62 5.27
N GLY A 164 3.77 2.62 5.74
CA GLY A 164 4.56 2.65 6.97
C GLY A 164 4.02 1.66 8.00
N THR A 165 4.86 1.27 8.96
CA THR A 165 4.49 0.36 10.08
C THR A 165 3.98 -1.03 9.64
N GLY A 166 4.13 -1.40 8.37
CA GLY A 166 3.67 -2.68 7.84
C GLY A 166 2.36 -2.62 7.05
N ASP A 167 1.71 -1.46 6.98
CA ASP A 167 0.51 -1.25 6.17
C ASP A 167 0.83 -1.05 4.69
N TRP A 168 -0.09 -1.47 3.81
CA TRP A 168 0.13 -1.48 2.37
C TRP A 168 -1.06 -0.93 1.59
N TRP A 169 -0.80 -0.20 0.52
CA TRP A 169 -1.74 -0.05 -0.59
C TRP A 169 -1.48 -1.15 -1.62
N GLY A 170 -2.53 -1.61 -2.28
CA GLY A 170 -2.42 -2.69 -3.25
C GLY A 170 -3.74 -3.07 -3.88
N PHE A 171 -3.74 -4.27 -4.45
CA PHE A 171 -4.89 -4.83 -5.15
C PHE A 171 -5.34 -6.11 -4.46
N ALA A 172 -6.62 -6.21 -4.12
CA ALA A 172 -7.22 -7.49 -3.78
C ALA A 172 -7.13 -8.45 -5.00
N VAL A 173 -6.89 -9.73 -4.73
CA VAL A 173 -6.77 -10.77 -5.76
C VAL A 173 -7.92 -11.74 -5.67
N HIS A 174 -8.59 -11.96 -6.80
CA HIS A 174 -9.65 -12.93 -6.95
C HIS A 174 -9.33 -13.84 -8.13
N GLU A 175 -9.19 -15.15 -7.86
CA GLU A 175 -8.91 -16.16 -8.89
C GLU A 175 -7.67 -15.83 -9.75
N GLY A 176 -6.60 -15.31 -9.13
CA GLY A 176 -5.37 -14.93 -9.82
C GLY A 176 -5.53 -13.68 -10.70
N ARG A 177 -6.55 -12.84 -10.45
CA ARG A 177 -6.72 -11.53 -11.10
C ARG A 177 -6.77 -10.45 -10.03
N CYS A 178 -5.93 -9.44 -10.16
CA CYS A 178 -6.00 -8.26 -9.32
C CYS A 178 -7.25 -7.45 -9.69
N ALA A 179 -7.93 -6.92 -8.67
CA ALA A 179 -8.98 -5.94 -8.86
C ALA A 179 -8.40 -4.65 -9.46
N ASN A 180 -9.22 -3.91 -10.21
CA ASN A 180 -8.80 -2.61 -10.75
C ASN A 180 -8.77 -1.52 -9.67
N GLN A 181 -9.58 -1.67 -8.62
CA GLN A 181 -9.59 -0.76 -7.49
C GLN A 181 -8.33 -0.91 -6.64
N VAL A 182 -7.89 0.18 -6.02
CA VAL A 182 -6.83 0.16 -5.01
C VAL A 182 -7.48 0.02 -3.64
N ASP A 183 -6.91 -0.85 -2.81
CA ASP A 183 -7.33 -1.10 -1.45
C ASP A 183 -6.19 -0.85 -0.46
N PHE A 184 -6.54 -0.47 0.78
CA PHE A 184 -5.69 -0.46 1.96
C PHE A 184 -5.70 -1.84 2.58
N TRP A 185 -4.54 -2.36 2.94
CA TRP A 185 -4.40 -3.53 3.80
C TRP A 185 -3.82 -3.10 5.15
N ASP A 186 -4.59 -3.35 6.21
CA ASP A 186 -4.22 -3.08 7.60
C ASP A 186 -3.45 -4.29 8.18
N HIS A 187 -2.23 -4.08 8.64
CA HIS A 187 -1.39 -5.17 9.14
C HIS A 187 -1.80 -5.66 10.54
N GLU A 188 -2.55 -4.87 11.31
CA GLU A 188 -2.92 -5.23 12.68
C GLU A 188 -4.01 -6.32 12.69
N ASP A 189 -4.98 -6.22 11.78
CA ASP A 189 -6.14 -7.12 11.72
C ASP A 189 -6.32 -7.84 10.37
N GLY A 190 -5.50 -7.51 9.37
CA GLY A 190 -5.53 -8.09 8.03
C GLY A 190 -6.71 -7.65 7.19
N GLN A 191 -7.45 -6.60 7.60
CA GLN A 191 -8.61 -6.12 6.85
C GLN A 191 -8.19 -5.36 5.60
N VAL A 192 -8.97 -5.57 4.54
CA VAL A 192 -8.84 -4.86 3.26
C VAL A 192 -9.94 -3.81 3.18
N GLN A 193 -9.57 -2.55 2.98
CA GLN A 193 -10.49 -1.41 2.93
C GLN A 193 -10.36 -0.67 1.61
N PHE A 194 -11.48 -0.30 1.01
CA PHE A 194 -11.50 0.42 -0.27
C PHE A 194 -10.74 1.76 -0.19
N ALA A 195 -9.85 2.01 -1.17
CA ALA A 195 -9.13 3.26 -1.29
C ALA A 195 -9.62 4.11 -2.48
N ALA A 196 -9.61 3.55 -3.68
CA ALA A 196 -9.90 4.25 -4.93
C ALA A 196 -10.43 3.28 -5.98
N THR A 197 -11.22 3.77 -6.94
CA THR A 197 -11.82 2.93 -7.99
C THR A 197 -10.83 2.50 -9.07
N GLY A 198 -9.74 3.25 -9.23
CA GLY A 198 -8.66 2.97 -10.17
C GLY A 198 -7.29 3.41 -9.64
N PHE A 199 -6.25 2.95 -10.30
CA PHE A 199 -4.86 3.20 -9.91
C PHE A 199 -4.44 4.65 -10.19
N LEU A 200 -4.83 5.25 -11.32
CA LEU A 200 -4.50 6.64 -11.62
C LEU A 200 -5.29 7.61 -10.74
N GLU A 201 -6.54 7.29 -10.40
CA GLU A 201 -7.32 8.04 -9.40
C GLU A 201 -6.58 8.04 -8.05
N PHE A 202 -6.12 6.86 -7.60
CA PHE A 202 -5.32 6.73 -6.40
C PHE A 202 -4.06 7.60 -6.43
N LEU A 203 -3.28 7.52 -7.53
CA LEU A 203 -2.07 8.33 -7.69
C LEU A 203 -2.36 9.83 -7.74
N ALA A 204 -3.44 10.25 -8.41
CA ALA A 204 -3.85 11.64 -8.46
C ALA A 204 -4.20 12.17 -7.05
N ARG A 205 -4.90 11.36 -6.25
CA ARG A 205 -5.34 11.76 -4.92
C ARG A 205 -4.23 11.72 -3.86
N GLU A 206 -3.46 10.65 -3.80
CA GLU A 206 -2.45 10.46 -2.74
C GLU A 206 -1.06 10.97 -3.17
N GLY A 207 -0.67 10.73 -4.42
CA GLY A 207 0.62 11.17 -4.97
C GLY A 207 0.65 12.63 -5.38
N LEU A 208 -0.33 13.07 -6.18
CA LEU A 208 -0.41 14.47 -6.67
C LEU A 208 -1.16 15.40 -5.72
N ARG A 209 -1.98 14.86 -4.81
CA ARG A 209 -2.90 15.61 -3.94
C ARG A 209 -3.89 16.50 -4.70
N VAL A 210 -4.35 16.03 -5.86
CA VAL A 210 -5.44 16.69 -6.59
C VAL A 210 -6.72 16.59 -5.75
N GLY A 211 -7.41 17.73 -5.58
CA GLY A 211 -8.69 17.79 -4.84
C GLY A 211 -8.58 17.90 -3.31
N ARG A 212 -7.39 18.13 -2.73
CA ARG A 212 -7.20 18.48 -1.31
C ARG A 212 -6.80 19.94 -1.11
#